data_AF-A0A2A2PJD0-F1
#
_entry.id   AF-A0A2A2PJD0-F1
#
_cell.length_a   1.000
_cell.length_b   1.000
_cell.length_c   1.000
_cell.angle_alpha   90.00
_cell.angle_beta   90.00
_cell.angle_gamma   90.00
#
_symmetry.space_group_name_H-M   'P 1'
#
loop_
_entity.id
_entity.type
_entity.pdbx_description
1 polymer ?
#
loop_
_entity_poly.entity_id
_entity_poly.type
_entity_poly.pdbx_seq_one_letter_code
_entity_poly.pdbx_strand_id
1 'polypeptide(L)' 'MPKQPYTPCKLYVDGADGIDVGDFIVTSGGSAYLVQTVRRGPNRPERAYMQCLRWPIDLIPDDAKRYQMTWYSR' A
#
# COMPACT_ATOMS: atom_id res chain seq x y z
N MET A 1 10.56 7.13 15.27
CA MET A 1 10.99 7.95 14.11
C MET A 1 10.14 7.57 12.90
N PRO A 2 9.55 8.53 12.17
CA PRO A 2 8.86 8.24 10.91
C PRO A 2 9.86 7.67 9.91
N LYS A 3 9.47 6.60 9.19
CA LYS A 3 10.34 5.97 8.18
C LYS A 3 10.52 6.92 6.99
N GLN A 4 11.73 6.97 6.44
CA GLN A 4 12.06 7.89 5.37
C GLN A 4 11.21 7.64 4.11
N PRO A 5 10.70 8.70 3.46
CA PRO A 5 10.09 8.59 2.14
C PRO A 5 11.04 7.99 1.10
N TYR A 6 10.47 7.51 0.00
CA TYR A 6 11.19 6.92 -1.14
C TYR A 6 12.02 5.69 -0.79
N THR A 7 11.68 5.01 0.30
CA THR A 7 12.29 3.73 0.68
C THR A 7 11.39 2.57 0.29
N PRO A 8 11.94 1.48 -0.26
CA PRO A 8 11.17 0.27 -0.54
C PRO A 8 10.58 -0.33 0.73
N CYS A 9 9.37 -0.88 0.63
CA CYS A 9 8.74 -1.63 1.69
C CYS A 9 7.90 -2.80 1.13
N LYS A 10 7.64 -3.79 1.98
CA LYS A 10 6.77 -4.92 1.64
C LYS A 10 5.51 -4.85 2.49
N LEU A 11 4.35 -5.00 1.86
CA LEU A 11 3.05 -5.05 2.52
C LEU A 11 2.41 -6.41 2.25
N TYR A 12 1.76 -6.95 3.27
CA TYR A 12 1.07 -8.23 3.26
C TYR A 12 -0.32 -7.95 3.81
N VAL A 13 -1.35 -8.01 2.96
CA VAL A 13 -2.68 -7.58 3.36
C VAL A 13 -3.73 -8.55 2.87
N ASP A 14 -4.67 -8.86 3.76
CA ASP A 14 -5.88 -9.60 3.46
C ASP A 14 -6.97 -8.60 3.06
N GLY A 15 -7.76 -8.88 2.02
CA GLY A 15 -8.80 -7.99 1.50
C GLY A 15 -8.28 -6.85 0.60
N ALA A 16 -7.23 -7.11 -0.18
CA ALA A 16 -6.62 -6.16 -1.12
C ALA A 16 -7.21 -6.28 -2.54
N ASP A 17 -8.51 -6.58 -2.64
CA ASP A 17 -9.19 -6.72 -3.93
C ASP A 17 -9.21 -5.40 -4.69
N GLY A 18 -8.90 -5.48 -5.99
CA GLY A 18 -8.86 -4.32 -6.88
C GLY A 18 -7.61 -3.45 -6.81
N ILE A 19 -6.73 -3.63 -5.82
CA ILE A 19 -5.43 -2.93 -5.74
C ILE A 19 -4.50 -3.43 -6.84
N ASP A 20 -3.90 -2.52 -7.59
CA ASP A 20 -2.95 -2.82 -8.66
C ASP A 20 -1.69 -1.93 -8.61
N VAL A 21 -0.72 -2.21 -9.48
CA VAL A 21 0.49 -1.41 -9.66
C VAL A 21 0.12 0.02 -10.05
N GLY A 22 0.76 1.01 -9.41
CA GLY A 22 0.47 2.43 -9.59
C GLY A 22 -0.56 2.99 -8.61
N ASP A 23 -1.32 2.13 -7.91
CA ASP A 23 -2.25 2.57 -6.88
C ASP A 23 -1.51 3.04 -5.62
N PHE A 24 -2.17 3.91 -4.84
CA PHE A 24 -1.66 4.40 -3.57
C PHE A 24 -2.42 3.77 -2.41
N ILE A 25 -1.68 3.31 -1.40
CA ILE A 25 -2.22 2.88 -0.11
C ILE A 25 -1.93 3.97 0.92
N VAL A 26 -2.96 4.43 1.61
CA VAL A 26 -2.86 5.41 2.70
C VAL A 26 -3.33 4.79 4.00
N THR A 27 -2.78 5.26 5.12
CA THR A 27 -3.12 4.75 6.46
C THR A 27 -3.73 5.85 7.30
N SER A 28 -4.58 5.48 8.26
CA SER A 28 -5.15 6.43 9.24
C SER A 28 -4.07 7.14 10.07
N GLY A 29 -2.89 6.53 10.22
CA GLY A 29 -1.72 7.11 10.87
C GLY A 29 -0.87 8.02 9.97
N GLY A 30 -1.35 8.40 8.78
CA GLY A 30 -0.69 9.36 7.89
C GLY A 30 0.47 8.80 7.06
N SER A 31 0.63 7.48 6.96
CA SER A 31 1.61 6.88 6.05
C SER A 31 1.01 6.67 4.67
N ALA A 32 1.83 6.79 3.62
CA ALA A 32 1.45 6.49 2.25
C ALA A 32 2.48 5.61 1.54
N TYR A 33 1.99 4.83 0.57
CA TYR A 33 2.75 3.82 -0.16
C TYR A 33 2.28 3.75 -1.61
N LEU A 34 3.21 3.84 -2.56
CA LEU A 34 2.95 3.60 -3.97
C LEU A 34 3.19 2.11 -4.28
N VAL A 35 2.18 1.41 -4.81
CA VAL A 35 2.28 0.00 -5.16
C VAL A 35 3.15 -0.16 -6.41
N GLN A 36 4.22 -0.95 -6.30
CA GLN A 36 5.15 -1.24 -7.40
C GLN A 36 4.91 -2.62 -8.00
N THR A 37 4.53 -3.59 -7.16
CA THR A 37 4.16 -4.95 -7.60
C THR A 37 3.02 -5.47 -6.75
N VAL A 38 2.17 -6.30 -7.35
CA VAL A 38 1.10 -7.04 -6.66
C VAL A 38 1.21 -8.51 -7.02
N ARG A 39 1.34 -9.36 -6.01
CA ARG A 39 1.27 -10.82 -6.16
C ARG A 39 0.16 -11.35 -5.27
N ARG A 40 -0.84 -12.00 -5.87
CA ARG A 40 -1.91 -12.69 -5.14
C ARG A 40 -1.52 -14.15 -4.93
N GLY A 41 -1.86 -14.71 -3.77
CA GLY A 41 -1.60 -16.11 -3.49
C GLY A 41 -2.49 -17.02 -4.34
N PRO A 42 -2.01 -18.17 -4.86
CA PRO A 42 -2.82 -19.07 -5.67
C PRO A 42 -3.97 -19.73 -4.89
N ASN A 43 -3.75 -19.99 -3.59
CA ASN A 43 -4.72 -20.67 -2.72
C ASN A 43 -5.53 -19.71 -1.86
N ARG A 44 -5.17 -18.41 -1.87
CA ARG A 44 -5.77 -17.33 -1.08
C ARG A 44 -5.71 -16.03 -1.89
N PRO A 45 -6.57 -15.87 -2.91
CA PRO A 45 -6.56 -14.69 -3.77
C PRO A 45 -6.87 -13.39 -3.01
N GLU A 46 -7.54 -13.49 -1.87
CA GLU A 46 -7.84 -12.38 -0.96
C GLU A 46 -6.57 -11.78 -0.32
N ARG A 47 -5.46 -12.53 -0.31
CA ARG A 47 -4.18 -12.09 0.24
C ARG A 47 -3.28 -11.53 -0.86
N ALA A 48 -2.98 -10.24 -0.77
CA ALA A 48 -2.00 -9.59 -1.63
C ALA A 48 -0.66 -9.41 -0.93
N TYR A 49 0.38 -9.74 -1.67
CA TYR A 49 1.77 -9.52 -1.37
C TYR A 49 2.27 -8.40 -2.27
N MET A 50 2.62 -7.26 -1.68
CA MET A 50 2.97 -6.08 -2.46
C MET A 50 4.39 -5.63 -2.12
N GLN A 51 5.13 -5.24 -3.16
CA GLN A 51 6.27 -4.35 -2.98
C GLN A 51 5.77 -2.93 -3.25
N CYS A 52 6.07 -2.03 -2.34
CA CYS A 52 5.68 -0.64 -2.44
C CYS A 52 6.88 0.27 -2.22
N LEU A 53 6.75 1.51 -2.65
CA LEU A 53 7.65 2.60 -2.30
C LEU A 53 6.97 3.47 -1.26
N ARG A 54 7.64 3.80 -0.14
CA ARG A 54 7.12 4.80 0.79
C ARG A 54 6.97 6.13 0.08
N TRP A 55 5.81 6.74 0.21
CA TRP A 55 5.49 7.98 -0.49
C TRP A 55 5.14 9.09 0.51
N PRO A 56 5.56 10.34 0.29
CA PRO A 56 5.03 11.48 1.05
C PRO A 56 3.53 11.65 0.76
N ILE A 57 2.70 11.68 1.79
CA ILE A 57 1.24 11.74 1.62
C ILE A 57 0.79 13.00 0.88
N ASP A 58 1.48 14.12 1.10
CA ASP A 58 1.19 15.42 0.47
C ASP A 58 1.58 15.49 -1.00
N LEU A 59 2.28 14.46 -1.52
CA LEU A 59 2.70 14.36 -2.93
C LEU A 59 1.93 13.30 -3.70
N ILE A 60 0.83 12.77 -3.16
CA ILE A 60 -0.05 11.88 -3.93
C ILE A 60 -0.87 12.73 -4.90
N PRO A 61 -0.88 12.42 -6.22
CA PRO A 61 -1.72 13.14 -7.18
C PRO A 61 -3.21 13.08 -6.81
N ASP A 62 -3.95 14.14 -7.07
CA ASP A 62 -5.39 14.25 -6.70
C ASP A 62 -6.29 13.29 -7.49
N ASP A 63 -5.89 12.93 -8.70
CA ASP A 63 -6.56 11.95 -9.56
C ASP A 63 -6.10 10.51 -9.30
N ALA A 64 -5.12 10.30 -8.42
CA ALA A 64 -4.61 8.97 -8.13
C ALA A 64 -5.63 8.12 -7.38
N LYS A 65 -5.70 6.84 -7.73
CA LYS A 65 -6.52 5.86 -7.01
C LYS A 65 -5.90 5.58 -5.63
N ARG A 66 -6.65 5.88 -4.57
CA ARG A 66 -6.21 5.77 -3.18
C ARG A 66 -7.04 4.73 -2.43
N TYR A 67 -6.37 3.83 -1.70
CA TYR A 67 -6.99 2.86 -0.82
C TYR A 67 -6.62 3.15 0.62
N GLN A 68 -7.62 3.41 1.45
CA GLN A 68 -7.41 3.60 2.87
C GLN A 68 -7.36 2.24 3.56
N MET A 69 -6.23 1.95 4.20
CA MET A 69 -6.04 0.75 5.01
C MET A 69 -5.90 1.09 6.49
N THR A 70 -6.71 0.41 7.30
CA THR A 70 -6.59 0.44 8.75
C THR A 70 -5.67 -0.69 9.19
N TRP A 71 -4.45 -0.35 9.63
CA TRP A 71 -3.59 -1.32 10.30
C TRP A 71 -4.14 -1.55 11.69
N TYR A 72 -4.66 -2.74 11.94
CA TYR A 72 -4.89 -3.18 13.31
C TYR A 72 -3.51 -3.51 13.92
N SER A 73 -3.20 -2.91 15.06
CA SER A 73 -2.07 -3.35 15.88
C SER A 73 -2.29 -4.84 16.18
N ARG A 74 -1.32 -5.67 15.83
CA ARG A 74 -1.28 -7.05 16.29
C ARG A 74 -1.00 -7.11 17.78
#